data_AF-A0A417UY31-F1
#
_entry.id   AF-A0A417UY31-F1
#
_cell.length_a   1.000
_cell.length_b   1.000
_cell.length_c   1.000
_cell.angle_alpha   90.00
_cell.angle_beta   90.00
_cell.angle_gamma   90.00
#
_symmetry.space_group_name_H-M   'P 1'
#
loop_
_entity.id
_entity.type
_entity.pdbx_description
1 polymer ?
#
loop_
_entity_poly.entity_id
_entity_poly.type
_entity_poly.pdbx_seq_one_letter_code
_entity_poly.pdbx_strand_id
1 'polypeptide(L)'
;MEEDMEETISKNFIEQIIEKDIEEGHCKKVVTRFPPEPNGYLHIGHAKSILLNYGLAQEYGGDFHFRFDDTNPTKEKEEYVNSIKEDVEWLGADYHEHIYYASNYFDKMYECAEFLIKKGKAYVCDLNAEQIREYRGTLTEPGKNSPYRDRTPEENLQLFREMKEGKYPDGSKVLRAKIDMTSGNINMRDPILYRIARMEHHNTGNKWCIYPMYDFAHPLEDAFEGVTHSICTLEFEDHRPLYDWVVNECEFENPPKQIEFAKLYLTNVVTGKRYIKKLVEDGIVDGWDDPRLVSLSALRRRGYTPESIKKFMELVGVAKSHSSVDSAMLEYCIRDDLKLKRPRMAAILDPIKLVITNYPEGEGELVDVPNNQENEEMGTRQVPFSRELYIEREDFKIEKPKKYRRLYVGNEVRLMNAYFVTCTGYDVDEDGNVTCVYATYDPESRGGNSPDGRKVRGTIHWVSVPTAKKAEIRLYENIVDEEKGVYNEDGSINVNPNSLTVIKEAYVEPELEKYDKEDSFQFMRTGYFCLDSKDSTKEHMVFNRIVSLKSSYKPN
;
A
#
# COMPACT_ATOMS: atom_id res chain seq x y z
N MET A 1 44.18 -2.68 7.64
CA MET A 1 43.39 -3.87 7.30
C MET A 1 42.15 -3.76 8.15
N GLU A 2 41.19 -2.98 7.67
CA GLU A 2 39.82 -3.05 8.19
C GLU A 2 39.24 -4.32 7.58
N GLU A 3 38.96 -5.30 8.42
CA GLU A 3 38.17 -6.46 8.03
C GLU A 3 36.74 -5.95 7.81
N ASP A 4 36.30 -5.98 6.55
CA ASP A 4 34.88 -5.92 6.21
C ASP A 4 34.17 -7.03 6.98
N MET A 5 33.49 -6.67 8.06
CA MET A 5 32.47 -7.53 8.62
C MET A 5 31.32 -7.54 7.61
N GLU A 6 31.32 -8.52 6.71
CA GLU A 6 30.10 -8.89 5.99
C GLU A 6 29.04 -9.22 7.06
N GLU A 7 28.09 -8.30 7.27
CA GLU A 7 26.87 -8.60 8.02
C GLU A 7 26.22 -9.80 7.33
N THR A 8 26.23 -10.94 8.01
CA THR A 8 25.57 -12.15 7.52
C THR A 8 24.07 -11.91 7.62
N ILE A 9 23.46 -11.42 6.54
CA ILE A 9 22.01 -11.25 6.46
C ILE A 9 21.41 -12.66 6.56
N SER A 10 20.63 -12.88 7.62
CA SER A 10 19.99 -14.16 7.86
C SER A 10 18.92 -14.40 6.79
N LYS A 11 19.13 -15.43 5.96
CA LYS A 11 18.18 -15.85 4.92
C LYS A 11 16.88 -16.34 5.53
N ASN A 12 15.75 -15.96 4.94
CA ASN A 12 14.43 -16.42 5.33
C ASN A 12 14.20 -17.89 4.91
N PHE A 13 13.15 -18.52 5.43
CA PHE A 13 12.91 -19.95 5.21
C PHE A 13 12.56 -20.30 3.75
N ILE A 14 12.05 -19.36 2.95
CA ILE A 14 11.74 -19.58 1.53
C ILE A 14 13.04 -19.62 0.73
N GLU A 15 13.97 -18.71 0.99
CA GLU A 15 15.32 -18.71 0.40
C GLU A 15 16.03 -20.03 0.68
N GLN A 16 15.94 -20.54 1.91
CA GLN A 16 16.51 -21.85 2.28
C GLN A 16 15.89 -23.02 1.50
N ILE A 17 14.59 -22.96 1.20
CA ILE A 17 13.92 -23.98 0.36
C ILE A 17 14.39 -23.87 -1.09
N ILE A 18 14.46 -22.65 -1.64
CA ILE A 18 14.92 -22.40 -3.01
C ILE A 18 16.35 -22.90 -3.20
N GLU A 19 17.25 -22.59 -2.27
CA GLU A 19 18.65 -23.03 -2.33
C GLU A 19 18.77 -24.54 -2.32
N LYS A 20 18.04 -25.20 -1.43
CA LYS A 20 18.00 -26.66 -1.39
C LYS A 20 17.49 -27.25 -2.71
N ASP A 21 16.43 -26.68 -3.28
CA ASP A 21 15.85 -27.17 -4.54
C ASP A 21 16.79 -26.94 -5.74
N ILE A 22 17.59 -25.87 -5.73
CA ILE A 22 18.65 -25.65 -6.71
C ILE A 22 19.78 -26.66 -6.54
N GLU A 23 20.25 -26.89 -5.31
CA GLU A 23 21.32 -27.84 -4.99
C GLU A 23 20.95 -29.29 -5.35
N GLU A 24 19.72 -29.70 -5.07
CA GLU A 24 19.19 -31.03 -5.39
C GLU A 24 18.83 -31.19 -6.89
N GLY A 25 18.90 -30.11 -7.68
CA GLY A 25 18.61 -30.12 -9.11
C GLY A 25 17.12 -30.15 -9.44
N HIS A 26 16.25 -29.85 -8.48
CA HIS A 26 14.80 -29.72 -8.64
C HIS A 26 14.40 -28.40 -9.32
N CYS A 27 15.25 -27.38 -9.25
CA CYS A 27 15.01 -26.07 -9.86
C CYS A 27 16.26 -25.56 -10.59
N LYS A 28 16.18 -25.42 -11.92
CA LYS A 28 17.28 -24.84 -12.73
C LYS A 28 17.21 -23.31 -12.82
N LYS A 29 16.00 -22.77 -12.78
CA LYS A 29 15.71 -21.33 -12.82
C LYS A 29 14.52 -21.07 -11.91
N VAL A 30 14.66 -20.13 -10.99
CA VAL A 30 13.55 -19.75 -10.10
C VAL A 30 12.50 -19.03 -10.93
N VAL A 31 11.24 -19.44 -10.81
CA VAL A 31 10.10 -18.79 -11.44
C VAL A 31 9.05 -18.62 -10.36
N THR A 32 8.75 -17.37 -10.03
CA THR A 32 7.73 -16.98 -9.06
C THR A 32 6.61 -16.22 -9.75
N ARG A 33 5.51 -15.96 -9.05
CA ARG A 33 4.38 -15.20 -9.61
C ARG A 33 3.64 -14.39 -8.56
N PHE A 34 3.06 -13.27 -9.00
CA PHE A 34 1.99 -12.59 -8.27
C PHE A 34 0.66 -12.80 -9.01
N PRO A 35 -0.29 -13.59 -8.45
CA PRO A 35 -1.54 -13.94 -9.13
C PRO A 35 -2.79 -13.26 -8.51
N PRO A 36 -3.00 -11.93 -8.59
CA PRO A 36 -4.17 -11.30 -8.01
C PRO A 36 -5.45 -11.58 -8.80
N GLU A 37 -6.56 -11.78 -8.08
CA GLU A 37 -7.91 -11.69 -8.65
C GLU A 37 -8.25 -10.22 -8.99
N PRO A 38 -8.70 -9.88 -10.20
CA PRO A 38 -9.02 -8.50 -10.59
C PRO A 38 -10.39 -8.04 -10.09
N ASN A 39 -10.64 -8.14 -8.78
CA ASN A 39 -11.92 -7.82 -8.14
C ASN A 39 -11.85 -6.75 -7.04
N GLY A 40 -10.73 -6.05 -6.93
CA GLY A 40 -10.54 -4.94 -6.02
C GLY A 40 -9.15 -4.35 -6.11
N TYR A 41 -8.98 -3.18 -5.49
CA TYR A 41 -7.69 -2.50 -5.41
C TYR A 41 -6.70 -3.28 -4.54
N LEU A 42 -5.42 -3.16 -4.89
CA LEU A 42 -4.35 -3.68 -4.05
C LEU A 42 -4.22 -2.83 -2.79
N HIS A 43 -3.57 -3.42 -1.78
CA HIS A 43 -3.33 -2.78 -0.50
C HIS A 43 -1.95 -3.18 0.02
N ILE A 44 -1.48 -2.55 1.07
CA ILE A 44 -0.15 -2.77 1.64
C ILE A 44 0.20 -4.25 1.90
N GLY A 45 -0.77 -5.08 2.27
CA GLY A 45 -0.56 -6.54 2.37
C GLY A 45 -0.19 -7.23 1.05
N HIS A 46 -0.70 -6.76 -0.09
CA HIS A 46 -0.33 -7.25 -1.42
C HIS A 46 1.08 -6.83 -1.81
N ALA A 47 1.54 -5.63 -1.39
CA ALA A 47 2.93 -5.22 -1.62
C ALA A 47 3.93 -6.20 -0.99
N LYS A 48 3.61 -6.82 0.16
CA LYS A 48 4.44 -7.90 0.73
C LYS A 48 4.59 -9.07 -0.24
N SER A 49 3.50 -9.50 -0.86
CA SER A 49 3.51 -10.63 -1.80
C SER A 49 4.23 -10.28 -3.10
N ILE A 50 4.01 -9.07 -3.64
CA ILE A 50 4.68 -8.58 -4.86
C ILE A 50 6.18 -8.52 -4.63
N LEU A 51 6.62 -7.78 -3.62
CA LEU A 51 8.04 -7.55 -3.36
C LEU A 51 8.78 -8.83 -2.95
N LEU A 52 8.11 -9.76 -2.27
CA LEU A 52 8.67 -11.07 -1.96
C LEU A 52 8.87 -11.92 -3.22
N ASN A 53 7.83 -12.07 -4.05
CA ASN A 53 7.94 -12.91 -5.26
C ASN A 53 8.93 -12.30 -6.26
N TYR A 54 8.81 -10.99 -6.52
CA TYR A 54 9.72 -10.28 -7.41
C TYR A 54 11.15 -10.29 -6.87
N GLY A 55 11.34 -9.98 -5.58
CA GLY A 55 12.67 -9.98 -4.94
C GLY A 55 13.36 -11.34 -5.02
N LEU A 56 12.65 -12.44 -4.77
CA LEU A 56 13.20 -13.79 -4.92
C LEU A 56 13.57 -14.12 -6.37
N ALA A 57 12.77 -13.70 -7.35
CA ALA A 57 13.15 -13.88 -8.75
C ALA A 57 14.45 -13.11 -9.07
N GLN A 58 14.59 -11.86 -8.62
CA GLN A 58 15.79 -11.07 -8.86
C GLN A 58 17.03 -11.65 -8.18
N GLU A 59 16.92 -12.04 -6.91
CA GLU A 59 18.03 -12.58 -6.11
C GLU A 59 18.65 -13.83 -6.75
N TYR A 60 17.82 -14.71 -7.31
CA TYR A 60 18.25 -15.97 -7.91
C TYR A 60 18.34 -15.93 -9.45
N GLY A 61 18.31 -14.75 -10.08
CA GLY A 61 18.40 -14.60 -11.54
C GLY A 61 17.27 -15.32 -12.31
N GLY A 62 16.10 -15.39 -11.69
CA GLY A 62 14.89 -16.04 -12.15
C GLY A 62 13.91 -15.12 -12.90
N ASP A 63 12.70 -15.64 -13.14
CA ASP A 63 11.59 -14.88 -13.74
C ASP A 63 10.49 -14.60 -12.71
N PHE A 64 9.90 -13.40 -12.82
CA PHE A 64 8.72 -13.01 -12.06
C PHE A 64 7.54 -12.87 -13.01
N HIS A 65 6.51 -13.69 -12.80
CA HIS A 65 5.30 -13.65 -13.60
C HIS A 65 4.23 -12.79 -12.92
N PHE A 66 3.48 -12.03 -13.72
CA PHE A 66 2.31 -11.31 -13.26
C PHE A 66 1.06 -11.91 -13.91
N ARG A 67 0.20 -12.54 -13.10
CA ARG A 67 -0.98 -13.25 -13.60
C ARG A 67 -2.26 -12.67 -13.03
N PHE A 68 -3.23 -12.40 -13.88
CA PHE A 68 -4.59 -12.21 -13.40
C PHE A 68 -5.24 -13.59 -13.20
N ASP A 69 -5.58 -13.93 -11.96
CA ASP A 69 -6.44 -15.09 -11.66
C ASP A 69 -7.89 -14.67 -11.95
N ASP A 70 -8.21 -14.64 -13.24
CA ASP A 70 -9.51 -14.26 -13.78
C ASP A 70 -10.40 -15.48 -14.03
N THR A 71 -10.49 -16.40 -13.07
CA THR A 71 -11.30 -17.62 -13.21
C THR A 71 -12.79 -17.38 -12.87
N ASN A 72 -13.17 -16.19 -12.38
CA ASN A 72 -14.51 -15.91 -11.86
C ASN A 72 -15.17 -14.68 -12.53
N PRO A 73 -16.01 -14.91 -13.56
CA PRO A 73 -16.57 -13.84 -14.41
C PRO A 73 -17.49 -12.84 -13.68
N THR A 74 -17.89 -13.10 -12.43
CA THR A 74 -18.83 -12.23 -11.68
C THR A 74 -18.20 -10.97 -11.09
N LYS A 75 -16.90 -11.00 -10.81
CA LYS A 75 -16.27 -10.04 -9.90
C LYS A 75 -15.24 -9.15 -10.59
N GLU A 76 -15.01 -9.37 -11.87
CA GLU A 76 -13.85 -8.84 -12.60
C GLU A 76 -14.25 -7.58 -13.35
N LYS A 77 -13.43 -6.53 -13.22
CA LYS A 77 -13.64 -5.26 -13.90
C LYS A 77 -12.34 -4.70 -14.45
N GLU A 78 -12.42 -4.08 -15.61
CA GLU A 78 -11.27 -3.43 -16.27
C GLU A 78 -10.61 -2.35 -15.38
N GLU A 79 -11.40 -1.66 -14.55
CA GLU A 79 -10.88 -0.69 -13.57
C GLU A 79 -9.86 -1.30 -12.60
N TYR A 80 -10.12 -2.53 -12.13
CA TYR A 80 -9.23 -3.24 -11.21
C TYR A 80 -8.00 -3.77 -11.93
N VAL A 81 -8.15 -4.28 -13.15
CA VAL A 81 -7.00 -4.72 -13.98
C VAL A 81 -6.01 -3.58 -14.16
N ASN A 82 -6.49 -2.39 -14.53
CA ASN A 82 -5.63 -1.23 -14.76
C ASN A 82 -4.98 -0.73 -13.46
N SER A 83 -5.73 -0.64 -12.36
CA SER A 83 -5.18 -0.21 -11.08
C SER A 83 -4.14 -1.20 -10.52
N ILE A 84 -4.36 -2.51 -10.65
CA ILE A 84 -3.42 -3.53 -10.20
C ILE A 84 -2.11 -3.42 -11.01
N LYS A 85 -2.18 -3.24 -12.34
CA LYS A 85 -1.00 -3.01 -13.18
C LYS A 85 -0.20 -1.79 -12.72
N GLU A 86 -0.87 -0.66 -12.57
CA GLU A 86 -0.26 0.60 -12.13
C GLU A 86 0.40 0.45 -10.76
N ASP A 87 -0.22 -0.26 -9.82
CA ASP A 87 0.33 -0.47 -8.48
C ASP A 87 1.55 -1.42 -8.48
N VAL A 88 1.55 -2.47 -9.31
CA VAL A 88 2.70 -3.38 -9.47
C VAL A 88 3.88 -2.65 -10.11
N GLU A 89 3.63 -1.88 -11.16
CA GLU A 89 4.64 -1.08 -11.86
C GLU A 89 5.19 0.04 -10.96
N TRP A 90 4.31 0.70 -10.19
CA TRP A 90 4.72 1.74 -9.24
C TRP A 90 5.64 1.18 -8.15
N LEU A 91 5.42 -0.05 -7.66
CA LEU A 91 6.33 -0.71 -6.73
C LEU A 91 7.68 -1.11 -7.34
N GLY A 92 7.85 -0.94 -8.66
CA GLY A 92 9.08 -1.28 -9.38
C GLY A 92 9.24 -2.78 -9.67
N ALA A 93 8.16 -3.56 -9.59
CA ALA A 93 8.20 -4.98 -9.95
C ALA A 93 8.09 -5.13 -11.48
N ASP A 94 9.21 -5.43 -12.12
CA ASP A 94 9.29 -5.65 -13.56
C ASP A 94 8.95 -7.11 -13.89
N TYR A 95 7.83 -7.30 -14.58
CA TYR A 95 7.38 -8.59 -15.10
C TYR A 95 7.72 -8.78 -16.58
N HIS A 96 8.46 -7.85 -17.21
CA HIS A 96 8.84 -7.87 -18.62
C HIS A 96 7.65 -8.22 -19.55
N GLU A 97 7.75 -9.33 -20.28
CA GLU A 97 6.72 -9.88 -21.16
C GLU A 97 5.83 -10.94 -20.49
N HIS A 98 6.10 -11.27 -19.22
CA HIS A 98 5.48 -12.35 -18.44
C HIS A 98 4.17 -11.92 -17.77
N ILE A 99 3.25 -11.35 -18.57
CA ILE A 99 1.89 -11.06 -18.14
C ILE A 99 0.91 -12.11 -18.67
N TYR A 100 0.17 -12.73 -17.75
CA TYR A 100 -0.73 -13.85 -18.04
C TYR A 100 -2.14 -13.63 -17.52
N TYR A 101 -3.08 -14.39 -18.08
CA TYR A 101 -4.48 -14.44 -17.67
C TYR A 101 -4.84 -15.91 -17.50
N ALA A 102 -5.34 -16.31 -16.33
CA ALA A 102 -5.76 -17.68 -16.06
C ALA A 102 -6.76 -18.19 -17.11
N SER A 103 -7.63 -17.32 -17.59
CA SER A 103 -8.63 -17.60 -18.62
C SER A 103 -8.04 -17.98 -19.98
N ASN A 104 -6.80 -17.60 -20.28
CA ASN A 104 -6.08 -18.07 -21.48
C ASN A 104 -5.77 -19.58 -21.43
N TYR A 105 -5.85 -20.20 -20.24
CA TYR A 105 -5.60 -21.61 -20.02
C TYR A 105 -6.86 -22.46 -19.93
N PHE A 106 -8.07 -21.90 -20.07
CA PHE A 106 -9.32 -22.67 -19.93
C PHE A 106 -9.40 -23.89 -20.85
N ASP A 107 -8.90 -23.81 -22.09
CA ASP A 107 -8.86 -24.97 -22.97
C ASP A 107 -7.95 -26.09 -22.40
N LYS A 108 -6.75 -25.73 -21.92
CA LYS A 108 -5.80 -26.69 -21.29
C LYS A 108 -6.35 -27.25 -19.98
N MET A 109 -6.96 -26.42 -19.14
CA MET A 109 -7.60 -26.86 -17.90
C MET A 109 -8.75 -27.82 -18.17
N TYR A 110 -9.53 -27.59 -19.24
CA TYR A 110 -10.59 -28.49 -19.65
C TYR A 110 -10.04 -29.84 -20.14
N GLU A 111 -8.92 -29.83 -20.89
CA GLU A 111 -8.21 -31.04 -21.30
C GLU A 111 -7.69 -31.84 -20.10
N CYS A 112 -7.11 -31.17 -19.10
CA CYS A 112 -6.70 -31.82 -17.84
C CYS A 112 -7.90 -32.44 -17.10
N ALA A 113 -9.06 -31.77 -17.09
CA ALA A 113 -10.27 -32.34 -16.50
C ALA A 113 -10.76 -33.59 -17.26
N GLU A 114 -10.77 -33.58 -18.60
CA GLU A 114 -11.08 -34.78 -19.40
C GLU A 114 -10.07 -35.91 -19.14
N PHE A 115 -8.78 -35.58 -18.96
CA PHE A 115 -7.74 -36.55 -18.62
C PHE A 115 -8.00 -37.22 -17.26
N LEU A 116 -8.31 -36.45 -16.22
CA LEU A 116 -8.67 -36.98 -14.90
C LEU A 116 -9.93 -37.86 -14.95
N ILE A 117 -10.94 -37.50 -15.76
CA ILE A 117 -12.13 -38.33 -15.96
C ILE A 117 -11.74 -39.68 -16.58
N LYS A 118 -10.94 -39.69 -17.65
CA LYS A 118 -10.48 -40.92 -18.32
C LYS A 118 -9.67 -41.81 -17.38
N LYS A 119 -8.91 -41.22 -16.46
CA LYS A 119 -8.15 -41.91 -15.42
C LYS A 119 -9.01 -42.39 -14.24
N GLY A 120 -10.32 -42.10 -14.25
CA GLY A 120 -11.25 -42.43 -13.17
C GLY A 120 -11.08 -41.59 -11.90
N LYS A 121 -10.33 -40.48 -11.99
CA LYS A 121 -9.97 -39.56 -10.91
C LYS A 121 -10.90 -38.35 -10.79
N ALA A 122 -11.89 -38.23 -11.67
CA ALA A 122 -12.95 -37.23 -11.58
C ALA A 122 -14.30 -37.80 -12.03
N TYR A 123 -15.40 -37.24 -11.52
CA TYR A 123 -16.75 -37.65 -11.87
C TYR A 123 -17.72 -36.47 -11.82
N VAL A 124 -18.78 -36.53 -12.63
CA VAL A 124 -19.86 -35.54 -12.61
C VAL A 124 -20.83 -35.90 -11.49
N CYS A 125 -21.20 -34.91 -10.68
CA CYS A 125 -22.09 -35.06 -9.54
C CYS A 125 -23.33 -34.19 -9.73
N ASP A 126 -24.52 -34.79 -9.53
CA ASP A 126 -25.81 -34.12 -9.70
C ASP A 126 -26.43 -33.65 -8.38
N LEU A 127 -25.74 -33.89 -7.25
CA LEU A 127 -26.14 -33.35 -5.96
C LEU A 127 -26.11 -31.83 -6.01
N ASN A 128 -27.14 -31.19 -5.44
CA ASN A 128 -27.17 -29.75 -5.29
C ASN A 128 -26.18 -29.28 -4.20
N ALA A 129 -25.98 -27.97 -4.06
CA ALA A 129 -25.01 -27.40 -3.13
C ALA A 129 -25.26 -27.80 -1.65
N GLU A 130 -26.52 -27.87 -1.20
CA GLU A 130 -26.85 -28.26 0.16
C GLU A 130 -26.55 -29.74 0.43
N GLN A 131 -26.89 -30.60 -0.53
CA GLN A 131 -26.57 -32.02 -0.49
C GLN A 131 -25.06 -32.27 -0.54
N ILE A 132 -24.31 -31.55 -1.38
CA ILE A 132 -22.84 -31.65 -1.40
C ILE A 132 -22.26 -31.30 -0.03
N ARG A 133 -22.77 -30.24 0.62
CA ARG A 133 -22.35 -29.85 1.96
C ARG A 133 -22.65 -30.94 2.99
N GLU A 134 -23.85 -31.50 2.98
CA GLU A 134 -24.24 -32.60 3.86
C GLU A 134 -23.36 -33.85 3.64
N TYR A 135 -23.12 -34.22 2.38
CA TYR A 135 -22.30 -35.38 2.03
C TYR A 135 -20.81 -35.18 2.34
N ARG A 136 -20.33 -33.95 2.40
CA ARG A 136 -18.94 -33.65 2.76
C ARG A 136 -18.65 -33.91 4.25
N GLY A 137 -19.66 -33.96 5.10
CA GLY A 137 -19.51 -34.11 6.54
C GLY A 137 -18.98 -32.83 7.20
N THR A 138 -18.38 -32.98 8.38
CA THR A 138 -17.84 -31.86 9.18
C THR A 138 -16.37 -32.10 9.51
N LEU A 139 -15.76 -31.20 10.30
CA LEU A 139 -14.40 -31.41 10.80
C LEU A 139 -14.30 -32.62 11.76
N THR A 140 -15.42 -33.04 12.36
CA THR A 140 -15.48 -34.17 13.29
C THR A 140 -16.13 -35.42 12.70
N GLU A 141 -16.98 -35.27 11.68
CA GLU A 141 -17.70 -36.37 11.05
C GLU A 141 -17.18 -36.62 9.62
N PRO A 142 -16.85 -37.87 9.25
CA PRO A 142 -16.38 -38.18 7.90
C PRO A 142 -17.49 -37.94 6.86
N GLY A 143 -17.08 -37.65 5.63
CA GLY A 143 -18.00 -37.54 4.51
C GLY A 143 -18.48 -38.90 4.01
N LYS A 144 -19.50 -38.89 3.15
CA LYS A 144 -20.07 -40.05 2.48
C LYS A 144 -20.00 -39.89 0.96
N ASN A 145 -19.74 -40.99 0.26
CA ASN A 145 -19.67 -40.99 -1.19
C ASN A 145 -20.97 -40.47 -1.82
N SER A 146 -20.82 -39.63 -2.86
CA SER A 146 -21.95 -39.26 -3.72
C SER A 146 -22.55 -40.51 -4.38
N PRO A 147 -23.88 -40.60 -4.56
CA PRO A 147 -24.49 -41.70 -5.32
C PRO A 147 -24.00 -41.77 -6.77
N TYR A 148 -23.43 -40.67 -7.28
CA TYR A 148 -22.90 -40.54 -8.64
C TYR A 148 -21.39 -40.80 -8.74
N ARG A 149 -20.73 -41.16 -7.62
CA ARG A 149 -19.26 -41.29 -7.55
C ARG A 149 -18.72 -42.40 -8.44
N ASP A 150 -19.50 -43.47 -8.64
CA ASP A 150 -19.08 -44.67 -9.37
C ASP A 150 -19.58 -44.72 -10.82
N ARG A 151 -20.01 -43.58 -11.37
CA ARG A 151 -20.23 -43.41 -12.83
C ARG A 151 -18.99 -43.84 -13.61
N THR A 152 -19.20 -44.46 -14.78
CA THR A 152 -18.08 -44.89 -15.63
C THR A 152 -17.37 -43.66 -16.24
N PRO A 153 -16.09 -43.79 -16.63
CA PRO A 153 -15.38 -42.70 -17.33
C PRO A 153 -16.13 -42.20 -18.57
N GLU A 154 -16.79 -43.07 -19.32
CA GLU A 154 -17.54 -42.73 -20.53
C GLU A 154 -18.78 -41.89 -20.22
N GLU A 155 -19.56 -42.27 -19.21
CA GLU A 155 -20.72 -41.49 -18.76
C GLU A 155 -20.29 -40.12 -18.25
N ASN A 156 -19.23 -40.05 -17.43
CA ASN A 156 -18.71 -38.79 -16.92
C ASN A 156 -18.21 -37.87 -18.04
N LEU A 157 -17.51 -38.42 -19.04
CA LEU A 157 -16.99 -37.65 -20.16
C LEU A 157 -18.12 -37.08 -21.02
N GLN A 158 -19.17 -37.87 -21.26
CA GLN A 158 -20.36 -37.39 -21.95
C GLN A 158 -21.02 -36.25 -21.17
N LEU A 159 -21.32 -36.46 -19.89
CA LEU A 159 -21.97 -35.46 -19.05
C LEU A 159 -21.16 -34.16 -18.96
N PHE A 160 -19.83 -34.25 -18.80
CA PHE A 160 -18.97 -33.09 -18.70
C PHE A 160 -18.93 -32.26 -20.00
N ARG A 161 -18.91 -32.93 -21.16
CA ARG A 161 -19.04 -32.26 -22.47
C ARG A 161 -20.39 -31.57 -22.63
N GLU A 162 -21.46 -32.24 -22.21
CA GLU A 162 -22.81 -31.66 -22.23
C GLU A 162 -22.95 -30.46 -21.27
N MET A 163 -22.23 -30.45 -20.14
CA MET A 163 -22.11 -29.27 -19.28
C MET A 163 -21.47 -28.10 -20.03
N LYS A 164 -20.36 -28.33 -20.75
CA LYS A 164 -19.69 -27.30 -21.60
C LYS A 164 -20.58 -26.81 -22.74
N GLU A 165 -21.40 -27.67 -23.32
CA GLU A 165 -22.41 -27.34 -24.33
C GLU A 165 -23.62 -26.55 -23.78
N GLY A 166 -23.68 -26.33 -22.45
CA GLY A 166 -24.73 -25.54 -21.81
C GLY A 166 -26.08 -26.24 -21.70
N LYS A 167 -26.12 -27.57 -21.78
CA LYS A 167 -27.37 -28.37 -21.72
C LYS A 167 -28.03 -28.39 -20.35
N TYR A 168 -27.32 -28.00 -19.28
CA TYR A 168 -27.78 -28.11 -17.90
C TYR A 168 -27.85 -26.75 -17.20
N PRO A 169 -28.82 -26.49 -16.31
CA PRO A 169 -28.93 -25.22 -15.60
C PRO A 169 -27.78 -24.98 -14.62
N ASP A 170 -27.55 -23.72 -14.26
CA ASP A 170 -26.52 -23.32 -13.30
C ASP A 170 -26.70 -24.04 -11.96
N GLY A 171 -25.59 -24.52 -11.38
CA GLY A 171 -25.60 -25.27 -10.11
C GLY A 171 -26.23 -26.66 -10.15
N SER A 172 -26.74 -27.14 -11.30
CA SER A 172 -27.39 -28.45 -11.39
C SER A 172 -26.43 -29.64 -11.50
N LYS A 173 -25.20 -29.38 -11.96
CA LYS A 173 -24.12 -30.36 -12.03
C LYS A 173 -22.78 -29.70 -11.77
N VAL A 174 -21.87 -30.47 -11.19
CA VAL A 174 -20.47 -30.09 -10.98
C VAL A 174 -19.55 -31.25 -11.33
N LEU A 175 -18.33 -30.95 -11.81
CA LEU A 175 -17.27 -31.96 -11.88
C LEU A 175 -16.56 -31.99 -10.52
N ARG A 176 -16.36 -33.16 -9.94
CA ARG A 176 -15.63 -33.35 -8.68
C ARG A 176 -14.43 -34.26 -8.89
N ALA A 177 -13.36 -33.99 -8.16
CA ALA A 177 -12.26 -34.96 -8.02
C ALA A 177 -12.74 -36.18 -7.24
N LYS A 178 -12.13 -37.34 -7.52
CA LYS A 178 -12.36 -38.60 -6.81
C LYS A 178 -11.13 -38.90 -5.96
N ILE A 179 -11.17 -38.49 -4.70
CA ILE A 179 -10.05 -38.56 -3.75
C ILE A 179 -10.47 -39.43 -2.56
N ASP A 180 -10.76 -38.84 -1.40
CA ASP A 180 -11.11 -39.54 -0.18
C ASP A 180 -12.14 -38.77 0.64
N MET A 181 -13.38 -39.25 0.65
CA MET A 181 -14.47 -38.65 1.43
C MET A 181 -14.27 -38.75 2.95
N THR A 182 -13.35 -39.58 3.43
CA THR A 182 -13.06 -39.77 4.85
C THR A 182 -11.85 -39.00 5.34
N SER A 183 -11.16 -38.25 4.47
CA SER A 183 -9.95 -37.51 4.81
C SER A 183 -10.16 -36.54 5.98
N GLY A 184 -9.14 -36.44 6.84
CA GLY A 184 -9.09 -35.42 7.90
C GLY A 184 -9.01 -34.00 7.35
N ASN A 185 -8.51 -33.84 6.12
CA ASN A 185 -8.52 -32.56 5.41
C ASN A 185 -9.78 -32.45 4.55
N ILE A 186 -10.62 -31.45 4.83
CA ILE A 186 -11.90 -31.23 4.12
C ILE A 186 -11.72 -30.92 2.63
N ASN A 187 -10.58 -30.35 2.24
CA ASN A 187 -10.26 -30.03 0.86
C ASN A 187 -10.00 -31.30 0.02
N MET A 188 -9.68 -32.43 0.66
CA MET A 188 -9.48 -33.72 0.00
C MET A 188 -10.77 -34.54 -0.13
N ARG A 189 -11.91 -34.04 0.36
CA ARG A 189 -13.21 -34.74 0.30
C ARG A 189 -13.94 -34.48 -1.01
N ASP A 190 -13.42 -35.09 -2.08
CA ASP A 190 -13.90 -34.95 -3.46
C ASP A 190 -14.23 -33.47 -3.81
N PRO A 191 -13.23 -32.57 -3.82
CA PRO A 191 -13.45 -31.16 -4.10
C PRO A 191 -14.07 -30.93 -5.49
N ILE A 192 -14.75 -29.80 -5.66
CA ILE A 192 -15.32 -29.41 -6.95
C ILE A 192 -14.20 -28.88 -7.84
N LEU A 193 -14.09 -29.38 -9.06
CA LEU A 193 -13.14 -28.94 -10.08
C LEU A 193 -13.77 -27.93 -11.06
N TYR A 194 -15.03 -28.15 -11.46
CA TYR A 194 -15.78 -27.25 -12.34
C TYR A 194 -17.21 -27.07 -11.88
N ARG A 195 -17.75 -25.87 -12.11
CA ARG A 195 -19.17 -25.52 -11.93
C ARG A 195 -19.76 -24.96 -13.22
N ILE A 196 -21.07 -25.13 -13.40
CA ILE A 196 -21.84 -24.43 -14.44
C ILE A 196 -22.17 -23.03 -13.93
N ALA A 197 -21.86 -22.01 -14.73
CA ALA A 197 -22.30 -20.64 -14.55
C ALA A 197 -22.43 -19.99 -15.93
N ARG A 198 -23.64 -19.57 -16.33
CA ARG A 198 -23.84 -18.90 -17.63
C ARG A 198 -23.64 -17.40 -17.50
N MET A 199 -22.43 -16.95 -17.78
CA MET A 199 -22.00 -15.57 -17.56
C MET A 199 -21.06 -15.16 -18.69
N GLU A 200 -21.09 -13.89 -19.05
CA GLU A 200 -20.07 -13.34 -19.95
C GLU A 200 -18.77 -13.11 -19.18
N HIS A 201 -17.66 -13.57 -19.74
CA HIS A 201 -16.33 -13.41 -19.17
C HIS A 201 -15.59 -12.25 -19.87
N HIS A 202 -14.90 -11.38 -19.12
CA HIS A 202 -14.28 -10.19 -19.71
C HIS A 202 -13.24 -10.53 -20.81
N ASN A 203 -12.42 -11.57 -20.61
CA ASN A 203 -11.42 -12.00 -21.60
C ASN A 203 -11.96 -13.00 -22.65
N THR A 204 -12.78 -13.97 -22.26
CA THR A 204 -13.20 -15.09 -23.15
C THR A 204 -14.63 -14.98 -23.68
N GLY A 205 -15.35 -13.90 -23.35
CA GLY A 205 -16.73 -13.66 -23.75
C GLY A 205 -17.67 -14.79 -23.32
N ASN A 206 -18.50 -15.25 -24.25
CA ASN A 206 -19.47 -16.33 -24.03
C ASN A 206 -18.98 -17.70 -24.52
N LYS A 207 -17.67 -17.89 -24.72
CA LYS A 207 -17.08 -19.18 -25.17
C LYS A 207 -17.34 -20.31 -24.16
N TRP A 208 -17.40 -19.97 -22.87
CA TRP A 208 -17.52 -20.93 -21.77
C TRP A 208 -18.80 -20.68 -20.97
N CYS A 209 -19.40 -21.76 -20.48
CA CYS A 209 -20.49 -21.73 -19.49
C CYS A 209 -20.21 -22.64 -18.29
N ILE A 210 -19.00 -23.21 -18.25
CA ILE A 210 -18.44 -23.92 -17.11
C ILE A 210 -17.11 -23.25 -16.78
N TYR A 211 -16.83 -23.08 -15.48
CA TYR A 211 -15.62 -22.43 -15.01
C TYR A 211 -14.92 -23.32 -13.98
N PRO A 212 -13.58 -23.40 -14.03
CA PRO A 212 -12.81 -24.14 -13.05
C PRO A 212 -12.91 -23.46 -11.69
N MET A 213 -12.74 -24.24 -10.63
CA MET A 213 -12.58 -23.71 -9.27
C MET A 213 -11.11 -23.38 -9.01
N TYR A 214 -10.85 -22.40 -8.13
CA TYR A 214 -9.50 -21.96 -7.74
C TYR A 214 -8.53 -23.13 -7.47
N ASP A 215 -8.93 -24.09 -6.63
CA ASP A 215 -8.08 -25.23 -6.25
C ASP A 215 -7.72 -26.18 -7.41
N PHE A 216 -8.43 -26.09 -8.54
CA PHE A 216 -8.11 -26.82 -9.75
C PHE A 216 -7.32 -25.95 -10.74
N ALA A 217 -7.68 -24.68 -10.87
CA ALA A 217 -7.08 -23.76 -11.83
C ALA A 217 -5.65 -23.35 -11.42
N HIS A 218 -5.48 -22.90 -10.18
CA HIS A 218 -4.24 -22.35 -9.63
C HIS A 218 -3.01 -23.27 -9.78
N PRO A 219 -3.05 -24.56 -9.36
CA PRO A 219 -1.93 -25.48 -9.60
C PRO A 219 -1.63 -25.73 -11.09
N LEU A 220 -2.65 -25.71 -11.96
CA LEU A 220 -2.47 -25.94 -13.40
C LEU A 220 -1.85 -24.72 -14.06
N GLU A 221 -2.25 -23.50 -13.69
CA GLU A 221 -1.64 -22.25 -14.18
C GLU A 221 -0.15 -22.22 -13.87
N ASP A 222 0.21 -22.47 -12.60
CA ASP A 222 1.60 -22.52 -12.17
C ASP A 222 2.39 -23.58 -12.95
N ALA A 223 1.81 -24.76 -13.19
CA ALA A 223 2.45 -25.82 -13.98
C ALA A 223 2.57 -25.46 -15.48
N PHE A 224 1.58 -24.80 -16.08
CA PHE A 224 1.63 -24.38 -17.50
C PHE A 224 2.66 -23.28 -17.75
N GLU A 225 2.89 -22.44 -16.76
CA GLU A 225 3.86 -21.35 -16.81
C GLU A 225 5.28 -21.77 -16.43
N GLY A 226 5.44 -22.97 -15.85
CA GLY A 226 6.74 -23.43 -15.34
C GLY A 226 7.16 -22.70 -14.06
N VAL A 227 6.20 -22.21 -13.27
CA VAL A 227 6.45 -21.71 -11.91
C VAL A 227 7.16 -22.81 -11.13
N THR A 228 8.22 -22.47 -10.42
CA THR A 228 8.94 -23.45 -9.57
C THR A 228 8.52 -23.35 -8.12
N HIS A 229 8.30 -22.11 -7.64
CA HIS A 229 7.94 -21.82 -6.25
C HIS A 229 6.67 -20.99 -6.22
N SER A 230 5.54 -21.65 -5.93
CA SER A 230 4.21 -21.05 -5.81
C SER A 230 4.02 -20.48 -4.41
N ILE A 231 4.38 -19.20 -4.24
CA ILE A 231 4.37 -18.56 -2.92
C ILE A 231 2.99 -17.98 -2.64
N CYS A 232 2.36 -18.39 -1.55
CA CYS A 232 1.04 -17.92 -1.12
C CYS A 232 0.97 -17.70 0.39
N THR A 233 -0.20 -17.34 0.90
CA THR A 233 -0.38 -17.06 2.33
C THR A 233 -0.88 -18.29 3.09
N LEU A 234 -0.68 -18.32 4.41
CA LEU A 234 -1.03 -19.47 5.28
C LEU A 234 -2.49 -19.96 5.18
N GLU A 235 -3.42 -19.12 4.71
CA GLU A 235 -4.81 -19.52 4.49
C GLU A 235 -4.96 -20.64 3.45
N PHE A 236 -3.94 -20.86 2.62
CA PHE A 236 -3.89 -21.92 1.62
C PHE A 236 -3.06 -23.14 2.05
N GLU A 237 -2.58 -23.20 3.30
CA GLU A 237 -1.80 -24.34 3.79
C GLU A 237 -2.60 -25.65 3.74
N ASP A 238 -3.85 -25.63 4.18
CA ASP A 238 -4.76 -26.79 4.09
C ASP A 238 -5.18 -27.11 2.65
N HIS A 239 -4.89 -26.23 1.69
CA HIS A 239 -5.14 -26.44 0.26
C HIS A 239 -3.95 -27.11 -0.45
N ARG A 240 -2.74 -27.05 0.12
CA ARG A 240 -1.53 -27.65 -0.47
C ARG A 240 -1.68 -29.13 -0.84
N PRO A 241 -2.30 -30.02 -0.02
CA PRO A 241 -2.47 -31.41 -0.41
C PRO A 241 -3.31 -31.60 -1.69
N LEU A 242 -4.27 -30.71 -1.93
CA LEU A 242 -5.07 -30.71 -3.15
C LEU A 242 -4.29 -30.11 -4.33
N TYR A 243 -3.53 -29.04 -4.09
CA TYR A 243 -2.59 -28.49 -5.07
C TYR A 243 -1.65 -29.57 -5.60
N ASP A 244 -0.98 -30.29 -4.70
CA ASP A 244 -0.07 -31.40 -5.02
C ASP A 244 -0.81 -32.53 -5.75
N TRP A 245 -2.03 -32.86 -5.32
CA TRP A 245 -2.84 -33.89 -5.97
C TRP A 245 -3.14 -33.54 -7.44
N VAL A 246 -3.47 -32.28 -7.75
CA VAL A 246 -3.81 -31.86 -9.12
C VAL A 246 -2.61 -32.01 -10.05
N VAL A 247 -1.45 -31.46 -9.67
CA VAL A 247 -0.26 -31.50 -10.54
C VAL A 247 0.29 -32.92 -10.71
N ASN A 248 0.23 -33.74 -9.67
CA ASN A 248 0.68 -35.14 -9.73
C ASN A 248 -0.27 -36.02 -10.55
N GLU A 249 -1.59 -35.89 -10.37
CA GLU A 249 -2.55 -36.72 -11.10
C GLU A 249 -2.70 -36.30 -12.57
N CYS A 250 -2.38 -35.04 -12.90
CA CYS A 250 -2.22 -34.56 -14.27
C CYS A 250 -0.83 -34.86 -14.86
N GLU A 251 0.06 -35.51 -14.10
CA GLU A 251 1.34 -36.05 -14.57
C GLU A 251 2.30 -35.00 -15.15
N PHE A 252 2.35 -33.81 -14.54
CA PHE A 252 3.37 -32.81 -14.89
C PHE A 252 4.76 -33.30 -14.50
N GLU A 253 5.72 -33.19 -15.42
CA GLU A 253 7.09 -33.67 -15.23
C GLU A 253 7.82 -32.90 -14.12
N ASN A 254 7.62 -31.58 -14.06
CA ASN A 254 8.24 -30.69 -13.09
C ASN A 254 7.13 -29.91 -12.35
N PRO A 255 6.46 -30.52 -11.37
CA PRO A 255 5.35 -29.87 -10.69
C PRO A 255 5.85 -28.69 -9.83
N PRO A 256 5.16 -27.53 -9.85
CA PRO A 256 5.46 -26.41 -8.98
C PRO A 256 5.32 -26.79 -7.49
N LYS A 257 6.11 -26.17 -6.61
CA LYS A 257 6.00 -26.38 -5.16
C LYS A 257 5.28 -25.20 -4.47
N GLN A 258 4.20 -25.47 -3.75
CA GLN A 258 3.53 -24.44 -2.94
C GLN A 258 4.30 -24.16 -1.63
N ILE A 259 4.48 -22.88 -1.31
CA ILE A 259 5.14 -22.42 -0.08
C ILE A 259 4.33 -21.29 0.55
N GLU A 260 3.99 -21.44 1.82
CA GLU A 260 3.11 -20.50 2.53
C GLU A 260 3.88 -19.61 3.50
N PHE A 261 3.53 -18.33 3.54
CA PHE A 261 4.02 -17.36 4.52
C PHE A 261 2.87 -16.64 5.23
N ALA A 262 3.15 -16.08 6.41
CA ALA A 262 2.18 -15.33 7.18
C ALA A 262 1.86 -13.97 6.54
N LYS A 263 0.55 -13.69 6.41
CA LYS A 263 0.06 -12.38 6.00
C LYS A 263 0.59 -11.26 6.89
N LEU A 264 0.75 -10.10 6.28
CA LEU A 264 0.97 -8.85 7.01
C LEU A 264 -0.35 -8.43 7.68
N TYR A 265 -0.33 -8.32 9.00
CA TYR A 265 -1.35 -7.59 9.76
C TYR A 265 -0.75 -6.28 10.25
N LEU A 266 -1.42 -5.18 9.98
CA LEU A 266 -1.09 -3.86 10.50
C LEU A 266 -2.10 -3.50 11.58
N THR A 267 -1.65 -2.96 12.71
CA THR A 267 -2.55 -2.42 13.73
C THR A 267 -3.15 -1.11 13.26
N ASN A 268 -4.36 -0.79 13.75
CA ASN A 268 -5.04 0.48 13.50
C ASN A 268 -5.24 0.82 12.01
N VAL A 269 -5.45 -0.17 11.13
CA VAL A 269 -5.75 0.08 9.71
C VAL A 269 -6.95 -0.75 9.25
N VAL A 270 -7.61 -0.28 8.18
CA VAL A 270 -8.72 -0.97 7.54
C VAL A 270 -8.27 -1.53 6.19
N THR A 271 -8.18 -2.86 6.07
CA THR A 271 -7.82 -3.55 4.82
C THR A 271 -8.98 -4.33 4.19
N GLY A 272 -10.05 -4.59 4.94
CA GLY A 272 -11.18 -5.39 4.46
C GLY A 272 -11.99 -4.69 3.36
N LYS A 273 -12.09 -5.30 2.18
CA LYS A 273 -12.82 -4.74 1.01
C LYS A 273 -14.24 -4.29 1.34
N ARG A 274 -14.99 -5.06 2.14
CA ARG A 274 -16.35 -4.73 2.58
C ARG A 274 -16.41 -3.43 3.38
N TYR A 275 -15.42 -3.20 4.24
CA TYR A 275 -15.31 -2.03 5.11
C TYR A 275 -14.94 -0.78 4.31
N ILE A 276 -13.93 -0.89 3.43
CA ILE A 276 -13.53 0.23 2.56
C ILE A 276 -14.67 0.63 1.62
N LYS A 277 -15.35 -0.35 1.01
CA LYS A 277 -16.51 -0.07 0.15
C LYS A 277 -17.59 0.73 0.91
N LYS A 278 -17.88 0.36 2.15
CA LYS A 278 -18.84 1.07 3.00
C LYS A 278 -18.38 2.50 3.30
N LEU A 279 -17.09 2.72 3.61
CA LEU A 279 -16.55 4.06 3.83
C LEU A 279 -16.72 4.97 2.61
N VAL A 280 -16.53 4.42 1.40
CA VAL A 280 -16.72 5.14 0.14
C VAL A 280 -18.21 5.44 -0.09
N GLU A 281 -19.09 4.44 0.07
CA GLU A 281 -20.55 4.60 -0.10
C GLU A 281 -21.15 5.60 0.88
N ASP A 282 -20.65 5.63 2.12
CA ASP A 282 -21.08 6.57 3.17
C ASP A 282 -20.42 7.96 3.04
N GLY A 283 -19.55 8.18 2.04
CA GLY A 283 -18.88 9.46 1.79
C GLY A 283 -17.86 9.86 2.85
N ILE A 284 -17.40 8.91 3.68
CA ILE A 284 -16.41 9.15 4.73
C ILE A 284 -15.02 9.32 4.12
N VAL A 285 -14.75 8.59 3.03
CA VAL A 285 -13.54 8.68 2.19
C VAL A 285 -13.91 9.03 0.75
N ASP A 286 -13.02 9.72 0.04
CA ASP A 286 -13.29 10.26 -1.31
C ASP A 286 -13.02 9.28 -2.47
N GLY A 287 -12.67 8.03 -2.13
CA GLY A 287 -12.36 6.98 -3.08
C GLY A 287 -11.55 5.85 -2.44
N TRP A 288 -11.15 4.88 -3.26
CA TRP A 288 -10.21 3.84 -2.85
C TRP A 288 -8.78 4.35 -2.73
N ASP A 289 -8.50 5.50 -3.35
CA ASP A 289 -7.24 6.24 -3.31
C ASP A 289 -7.20 7.30 -2.20
N ASP A 290 -8.21 7.36 -1.31
CA ASP A 290 -8.23 8.33 -0.21
C ASP A 290 -6.98 8.18 0.68
N PRO A 291 -6.20 9.24 0.92
CA PRO A 291 -4.91 9.15 1.61
C PRO A 291 -4.94 8.67 3.08
N ARG A 292 -6.13 8.37 3.64
CA ARG A 292 -6.32 7.73 4.95
C ARG A 292 -6.41 6.20 4.89
N LEU A 293 -6.54 5.63 3.69
CA LEU A 293 -6.58 4.19 3.46
C LEU A 293 -5.16 3.63 3.25
N VAL A 294 -5.07 2.30 3.28
CA VAL A 294 -3.83 1.55 3.02
C VAL A 294 -3.90 0.73 1.73
N SER A 295 -4.77 1.13 0.79
CA SER A 295 -4.63 0.70 -0.60
C SER A 295 -3.30 1.23 -1.17
N LEU A 296 -2.75 0.58 -2.19
CA LEU A 296 -1.49 1.06 -2.77
C LEU A 296 -1.67 2.40 -3.49
N SER A 297 -2.80 2.59 -4.17
CA SER A 297 -3.20 3.88 -4.74
C SER A 297 -3.35 4.98 -3.69
N ALA A 298 -3.91 4.69 -2.51
CA ALA A 298 -4.01 5.65 -1.41
C ALA A 298 -2.63 6.02 -0.86
N LEU A 299 -1.76 5.04 -0.65
CA LEU A 299 -0.40 5.28 -0.18
C LEU A 299 0.40 6.12 -1.18
N ARG A 300 0.25 5.84 -2.49
CA ARG A 300 0.83 6.64 -3.57
C ARG A 300 0.33 8.09 -3.52
N ARG A 301 -1.00 8.31 -3.52
CA ARG A 301 -1.60 9.66 -3.42
C ARG A 301 -1.26 10.37 -2.11
N ARG A 302 -1.06 9.61 -1.03
CA ARG A 302 -0.58 10.10 0.27
C ARG A 302 0.87 10.56 0.22
N GLY A 303 1.64 10.15 -0.78
CA GLY A 303 3.06 10.49 -0.99
C GLY A 303 4.05 9.50 -0.37
N TYR A 304 3.62 8.28 -0.07
CA TYR A 304 4.57 7.19 0.17
C TYR A 304 5.38 6.90 -1.09
N THR A 305 6.59 6.38 -0.92
CA THR A 305 7.48 6.02 -2.02
C THR A 305 7.61 4.51 -2.14
N PRO A 306 7.86 3.96 -3.34
CA PRO A 306 8.15 2.54 -3.51
C PRO A 306 9.28 2.05 -2.59
N GLU A 307 10.33 2.85 -2.42
CA GLU A 307 11.46 2.56 -1.54
C GLU A 307 11.06 2.47 -0.07
N SER A 308 10.17 3.36 0.40
CA SER A 308 9.67 3.30 1.77
C SER A 308 8.85 2.03 2.03
N ILE A 309 8.06 1.58 1.04
CA ILE A 309 7.27 0.35 1.13
C ILE A 309 8.20 -0.87 1.11
N LYS A 310 9.22 -0.87 0.24
CA LYS A 310 10.24 -1.92 0.17
C LYS A 310 10.97 -2.06 1.50
N LYS A 311 11.50 -0.96 2.04
CA LYS A 311 12.16 -0.92 3.35
C LYS A 311 11.26 -1.42 4.47
N PHE A 312 9.98 -1.04 4.44
CA PHE A 312 9.01 -1.55 5.41
C PHE A 312 8.87 -3.07 5.33
N MET A 313 8.75 -3.65 4.12
CA MET A 313 8.64 -5.11 3.95
C MET A 313 9.90 -5.86 4.39
N GLU A 314 11.09 -5.31 4.12
CA GLU A 314 12.37 -5.87 4.56
C GLU A 314 12.43 -5.95 6.10
N LEU A 315 12.07 -4.86 6.78
CA LEU A 315 12.09 -4.83 8.25
C LEU A 315 11.00 -5.73 8.89
N VAL A 316 9.86 -5.92 8.22
CA VAL A 316 8.81 -6.85 8.68
C VAL A 316 9.27 -8.31 8.53
N GLY A 317 10.00 -8.63 7.47
CA GLY A 317 10.48 -9.96 7.18
C GLY A 317 9.39 -10.98 6.80
N VAL A 318 9.83 -12.23 6.66
CA VAL A 318 9.01 -13.35 6.19
C VAL A 318 9.05 -14.48 7.22
N ALA A 319 7.87 -14.90 7.70
CA ALA A 319 7.73 -15.93 8.73
C ALA A 319 6.51 -16.82 8.46
N LYS A 320 6.44 -17.97 9.14
CA LYS A 320 5.27 -18.87 9.17
C LYS A 320 4.33 -18.63 10.37
N SER A 321 4.64 -17.65 11.21
CA SER A 321 3.78 -17.26 12.34
C SER A 321 3.10 -15.94 12.04
N HIS A 322 1.81 -15.83 12.38
CA HIS A 322 1.10 -14.56 12.31
C HIS A 322 1.69 -13.56 13.31
N SER A 323 1.96 -12.36 12.83
CA SER A 323 2.38 -11.22 13.63
C SER A 323 1.64 -9.97 13.19
N SER A 324 1.44 -9.05 14.13
CA SER A 324 0.93 -7.70 13.87
C SER A 324 2.07 -6.70 13.94
N VAL A 325 2.11 -5.78 12.98
CA VAL A 325 3.10 -4.72 12.89
C VAL A 325 2.42 -3.39 13.17
N ASP A 326 3.09 -2.52 13.93
CA ASP A 326 2.59 -1.18 14.22
C ASP A 326 2.67 -0.30 12.96
N SER A 327 1.59 0.43 12.65
CA SER A 327 1.57 1.41 11.56
C SER A 327 2.63 2.50 11.72
N ALA A 328 3.07 2.79 12.95
CA ALA A 328 4.15 3.74 13.20
C ALA A 328 5.50 3.32 12.58
N MET A 329 5.70 2.02 12.33
CA MET A 329 6.86 1.50 11.61
C MET A 329 6.81 1.81 10.11
N LEU A 330 5.62 1.77 9.49
CA LEU A 330 5.41 2.20 8.11
C LEU A 330 5.71 3.70 7.97
N GLU A 331 5.24 4.51 8.92
CA GLU A 331 5.55 5.94 8.97
C GLU A 331 7.05 6.22 9.18
N TYR A 332 7.74 5.38 9.96
CA TYR A 332 9.18 5.48 10.14
C TYR A 332 9.92 5.30 8.80
N CYS A 333 9.57 4.27 8.03
CA CYS A 333 10.21 3.99 6.75
C CYS A 333 10.08 5.15 5.75
N ILE A 334 8.90 5.78 5.66
CA ILE A 334 8.71 6.93 4.77
C ILE A 334 9.43 8.19 5.29
N ARG A 335 9.47 8.43 6.61
CA ARG A 335 10.27 9.55 7.15
C ARG A 335 11.74 9.39 6.81
N ASP A 336 12.27 8.19 6.98
CA ASP A 336 13.68 7.90 6.73
C ASP A 336 14.02 8.04 5.24
N ASP A 337 13.17 7.49 4.37
CA ASP A 337 13.34 7.60 2.91
C ASP A 337 13.36 9.06 2.42
N LEU A 338 12.44 9.89 2.92
CA LEU A 338 12.31 11.28 2.47
C LEU A 338 13.39 12.22 3.05
N LYS A 339 14.01 11.86 4.19
CA LYS A 339 14.86 12.76 5.00
C LYS A 339 15.99 13.43 4.22
N LEU A 340 16.69 12.65 3.39
CA LEU A 340 17.82 13.14 2.60
C LEU A 340 17.43 13.49 1.16
N LYS A 341 16.25 13.06 0.71
CA LYS A 341 15.81 13.16 -0.70
C LYS A 341 14.92 14.37 -1.00
N ARG A 342 14.36 15.03 0.02
CA ARG A 342 13.36 16.11 -0.16
C ARG A 342 13.87 17.49 0.25
N PRO A 343 13.56 18.53 -0.54
CA PRO A 343 13.88 19.90 -0.18
C PRO A 343 13.01 20.36 0.99
N ARG A 344 13.60 21.21 1.84
CA ARG A 344 13.00 21.82 3.02
C ARG A 344 12.42 23.18 2.65
N MET A 345 11.11 23.28 2.64
CA MET A 345 10.36 24.47 2.22
C MET A 345 9.60 25.06 3.41
N ALA A 346 9.46 26.38 3.46
CA ALA A 346 8.63 27.08 4.43
C ALA A 346 7.19 27.10 3.95
N ALA A 347 6.30 26.69 4.85
CA ALA A 347 4.87 26.77 4.71
C ALA A 347 4.31 27.20 6.07
N ILE A 348 3.41 28.18 6.06
CA ILE A 348 2.73 28.71 7.23
C ILE A 348 1.30 28.20 7.20
N LEU A 349 0.99 27.27 8.09
CA LEU A 349 -0.31 26.59 8.14
C LEU A 349 -1.35 27.40 8.91
N ASP A 350 -0.97 28.08 9.99
CA ASP A 350 -1.84 28.98 10.76
C ASP A 350 -1.23 30.39 10.77
N PRO A 351 -1.49 31.21 9.74
CA PRO A 351 -0.76 32.45 9.52
C PRO A 351 -1.15 33.58 10.47
N ILE A 352 -0.13 34.25 11.00
CA ILE A 352 -0.23 35.62 11.54
C ILE A 352 0.80 36.51 10.86
N LYS A 353 0.46 37.79 10.69
CA LYS A 353 1.41 38.76 10.13
C LYS A 353 2.47 39.15 11.16
N LEU A 354 3.71 39.23 10.72
CA LEU A 354 4.85 39.81 11.42
C LEU A 354 5.34 41.02 10.61
N VAL A 355 5.27 42.20 11.20
CA VAL A 355 5.72 43.45 10.57
C VAL A 355 7.03 43.91 11.22
N ILE A 356 8.09 43.99 10.42
CA ILE A 356 9.40 44.45 10.87
C ILE A 356 9.47 45.97 10.73
N THR A 357 9.23 46.69 11.83
CA THR A 357 8.94 48.13 11.83
C THR A 357 10.12 49.00 11.40
N ASN A 358 11.35 48.55 11.60
CA ASN A 358 12.58 49.23 11.16
C ASN A 358 13.16 48.69 9.84
N TYR A 359 12.47 47.77 9.14
CA TYR A 359 12.84 47.38 7.77
C TYR A 359 12.25 48.38 6.76
N PRO A 360 13.01 48.88 5.77
CA PRO A 360 12.54 49.89 4.83
C PRO A 360 11.26 49.47 4.08
N GLU A 361 10.32 50.40 3.90
CA GLU A 361 9.08 50.13 3.16
C GLU A 361 9.34 50.01 1.65
N GLY A 362 8.69 49.04 1.00
CA GLY A 362 8.83 48.79 -0.43
C GLY A 362 10.14 48.13 -0.86
N GLU A 363 11.09 47.94 0.06
CA GLU A 363 12.30 47.16 -0.18
C GLU A 363 12.05 45.66 0.09
N GLY A 364 12.80 44.82 -0.64
CA GLY A 364 12.84 43.39 -0.46
C GLY A 364 14.14 42.84 -1.00
N GLU A 365 14.54 41.67 -0.52
CA GLU A 365 15.77 41.02 -0.94
C GLU A 365 15.59 39.53 -1.11
N LEU A 366 16.61 38.88 -1.67
CA LEU A 366 16.69 37.44 -1.74
C LEU A 366 17.69 36.93 -0.70
N VAL A 367 17.30 35.85 -0.03
CA VAL A 367 18.10 35.16 0.97
C VAL A 367 18.45 33.77 0.45
N ASP A 368 19.72 33.41 0.53
CA ASP A 368 20.20 32.07 0.22
C ASP A 368 19.73 31.08 1.29
N VAL A 369 18.95 30.08 0.86
CA VAL A 369 18.44 29.01 1.74
C VAL A 369 18.88 27.65 1.18
N PRO A 370 19.62 26.83 1.95
CA PRO A 370 19.95 25.48 1.54
C PRO A 370 18.67 24.63 1.43
N ASN A 371 18.55 23.88 0.33
CA ASN A 371 17.39 23.02 0.10
C ASN A 371 17.34 21.89 1.12
N ASN A 372 18.47 21.31 1.51
CA ASN A 372 18.53 20.38 2.63
C ASN A 372 19.88 20.50 3.33
N GLN A 373 19.89 20.86 4.61
CA GLN A 373 21.12 21.04 5.39
C GLN A 373 21.89 19.73 5.61
N GLU A 374 21.23 18.58 5.44
CA GLU A 374 21.85 17.26 5.54
C GLU A 374 22.21 16.67 4.16
N ASN A 375 21.97 17.41 3.06
CA ASN A 375 22.31 17.00 1.70
C ASN A 375 22.75 18.21 0.85
N GLU A 376 24.06 18.46 0.81
CA GLU A 376 24.66 19.58 0.08
C GLU A 376 24.45 19.51 -1.44
N GLU A 377 24.30 18.31 -2.01
CA GLU A 377 24.09 18.12 -3.46
C GLU A 377 22.75 18.70 -3.95
N MET A 378 21.78 18.91 -3.04
CA MET A 378 20.51 19.56 -3.36
C MET A 378 20.65 21.08 -3.57
N GLY A 379 21.82 21.65 -3.28
CA GLY A 379 22.12 23.06 -3.49
C GLY A 379 21.29 24.02 -2.64
N THR A 380 21.21 25.27 -3.10
CA THR A 380 20.50 26.38 -2.45
C THR A 380 19.42 26.94 -3.36
N ARG A 381 18.46 27.66 -2.77
CA ARG A 381 17.46 28.47 -3.47
C ARG A 381 17.43 29.90 -2.92
N GLN A 382 16.94 30.83 -3.73
CA GLN A 382 16.71 32.21 -3.33
C GLN A 382 15.29 32.37 -2.78
N VAL A 383 15.17 32.80 -1.52
CA VAL A 383 13.87 33.02 -0.87
C VAL A 383 13.63 34.51 -0.67
N PRO A 384 12.52 35.08 -1.18
CA PRO A 384 12.22 36.50 -1.00
C PRO A 384 11.97 36.84 0.47
N PHE A 385 12.64 37.87 0.98
CA PHE A 385 12.45 38.48 2.30
C PHE A 385 11.93 39.91 2.13
N SER A 386 11.04 40.34 3.03
CA SER A 386 10.48 41.70 3.01
C SER A 386 10.10 42.16 4.42
N ARG A 387 9.61 43.40 4.51
CA ARG A 387 9.10 44.01 5.75
C ARG A 387 7.95 43.22 6.39
N GLU A 388 7.08 42.63 5.59
CA GLU A 388 5.89 41.92 6.03
C GLU A 388 6.05 40.42 5.79
N LEU A 389 6.00 39.64 6.87
CA LEU A 389 6.15 38.18 6.82
C LEU A 389 4.91 37.50 7.41
N TYR A 390 4.59 36.31 6.94
CA TYR A 390 3.76 35.35 7.65
C TYR A 390 4.65 34.47 8.52
N ILE A 391 4.20 34.22 9.75
CA ILE A 391 4.77 33.24 10.69
C ILE A 391 3.63 32.36 11.22
N GLU A 392 3.97 31.22 11.81
CA GLU A 392 2.98 30.38 12.49
C GLU A 392 2.41 31.10 13.71
N ARG A 393 1.10 31.01 13.92
CA ARG A 393 0.43 31.55 15.11
C ARG A 393 1.02 30.98 16.40
N GLU A 394 1.45 29.72 16.39
CA GLU A 394 2.10 29.08 17.53
C GLU A 394 3.50 29.64 17.86
N ASP A 395 4.08 30.42 16.95
CA ASP A 395 5.37 31.08 17.11
C ASP A 395 5.30 32.42 17.85
N PHE A 396 4.08 32.88 18.19
CA PHE A 396 3.87 33.98 19.11
C PHE A 396 2.99 33.59 20.31
N LYS A 397 3.33 34.10 21.50
CA LYS A 397 2.48 34.04 22.70
C LYS A 397 2.48 35.38 23.42
N ILE A 398 1.29 35.86 23.81
CA ILE A 398 1.12 37.05 24.64
C ILE A 398 1.81 36.84 25.99
N GLU A 399 1.48 35.74 26.67
CA GLU A 399 2.12 35.34 27.92
C GLU A 399 3.10 34.19 27.68
N LYS A 400 4.34 34.35 28.13
CA LYS A 400 5.40 33.35 27.95
C LYS A 400 5.14 32.08 28.78
N PRO A 401 4.90 30.91 28.15
CA PRO A 401 4.85 29.65 28.88
C PRO A 401 6.25 29.20 29.34
N LYS A 402 6.32 28.35 30.37
CA LYS A 402 7.59 27.72 30.79
C LYS A 402 8.20 26.95 29.60
N LYS A 403 9.51 27.10 29.40
CA LYS A 403 10.31 26.48 28.30
C LYS A 403 9.99 26.98 26.88
N TYR A 404 9.12 27.96 26.70
CA TYR A 404 8.88 28.60 25.41
C TYR A 404 10.05 29.50 24.99
N ARG A 405 10.47 29.39 23.74
CA ARG A 405 11.67 30.05 23.20
C ARG A 405 11.41 30.92 21.96
N ARG A 406 10.17 30.98 21.46
CA ARG A 406 9.78 31.73 20.25
C ARG A 406 9.32 33.15 20.64
N LEU A 407 8.50 33.85 19.84
CA LEU A 407 8.19 35.26 20.06
C LEU A 407 7.22 35.48 21.24
N TYR A 408 7.58 36.43 22.08
CA TYR A 408 6.72 37.12 23.04
C TYR A 408 7.31 38.53 23.19
N VAL A 409 6.54 39.51 23.67
CA VAL A 409 7.01 40.91 23.73
C VAL A 409 8.34 41.00 24.50
N GLY A 410 9.34 41.62 23.87
CA GLY A 410 10.71 41.78 24.37
C GLY A 410 11.63 40.58 24.13
N ASN A 411 11.17 39.47 23.54
CA ASN A 411 12.03 38.35 23.19
C ASN A 411 12.59 38.47 21.77
N GLU A 412 13.82 38.01 21.62
CA GLU A 412 14.50 37.89 20.34
C GLU A 412 14.48 36.45 19.83
N VAL A 413 14.23 36.28 18.53
CA VAL A 413 14.28 34.99 17.83
C VAL A 413 15.04 35.13 16.52
N ARG A 414 15.48 34.01 15.99
CA ARG A 414 16.06 33.91 14.65
C ARG A 414 14.98 33.57 13.63
N LEU A 415 14.84 34.38 12.61
CA LEU A 415 14.15 33.98 11.38
C LEU A 415 15.09 33.06 10.60
N MET A 416 14.64 31.85 10.26
CA MET A 416 15.48 30.84 9.59
C MET A 416 16.20 31.45 8.37
N ASN A 417 17.53 31.30 8.35
CA ASN A 417 18.46 31.79 7.31
C ASN A 417 18.46 33.31 7.05
N ALA A 418 17.70 34.12 7.79
CA ALA A 418 17.55 35.56 7.56
C ALA A 418 18.19 36.40 8.67
N TYR A 419 17.38 36.99 9.56
CA TYR A 419 17.83 37.93 10.58
C TYR A 419 17.37 37.53 11.98
N PHE A 420 17.95 38.16 13.01
CA PHE A 420 17.37 38.20 14.35
C PHE A 420 16.31 39.28 14.41
N VAL A 421 15.19 38.96 15.05
CA VAL A 421 14.08 39.89 15.26
C VAL A 421 13.66 39.90 16.73
N THR A 422 13.43 41.10 17.27
CA THR A 422 12.95 41.33 18.63
C THR A 422 11.50 41.79 18.59
N CYS A 423 10.61 41.06 19.26
CA CYS A 423 9.19 41.41 19.35
C CYS A 423 9.01 42.70 20.17
N THR A 424 8.28 43.66 19.62
CA THR A 424 8.02 44.97 20.23
C THR A 424 6.56 45.16 20.64
N GLY A 425 5.63 44.44 20.00
CA GLY A 425 4.20 44.56 20.28
C GLY A 425 3.37 43.64 19.40
N TYR A 426 2.04 43.74 19.53
CA TYR A 426 1.07 42.97 18.74
C TYR A 426 -0.28 43.69 18.74
N ASP A 427 -1.11 43.36 17.76
CA ASP A 427 -2.52 43.73 17.71
C ASP A 427 -3.41 42.49 17.92
N VAL A 428 -4.61 42.73 18.42
CA VAL A 428 -5.67 41.72 18.58
C VAL A 428 -6.95 42.16 17.92
N ASP A 429 -7.79 41.21 17.53
CA ASP A 429 -9.17 41.46 17.12
C ASP A 429 -10.10 41.66 18.33
N GLU A 430 -11.40 41.82 18.06
CA GLU A 430 -12.44 42.01 19.08
C GLU A 430 -12.58 40.81 20.03
N ASP A 431 -12.23 39.61 19.57
CA ASP A 431 -12.27 38.35 20.34
C ASP A 431 -10.94 38.08 21.09
N GLY A 432 -9.96 38.97 20.95
CA GLY A 432 -8.64 38.85 21.59
C GLY A 432 -7.65 37.95 20.85
N ASN A 433 -7.95 37.52 19.62
CA ASN A 433 -7.02 36.75 18.80
C ASN A 433 -5.95 37.66 18.20
N VAL A 434 -4.70 37.22 18.24
CA VAL A 434 -3.57 37.98 17.67
C VAL A 434 -3.69 38.05 16.15
N THR A 435 -3.72 39.25 15.59
CA THR A 435 -3.84 39.50 14.14
C THR A 435 -2.51 39.93 13.51
N CYS A 436 -1.69 40.66 14.27
CA CYS A 436 -0.40 41.18 13.82
C CYS A 436 0.60 41.18 14.98
N VAL A 437 1.87 40.86 14.69
CA VAL A 437 3.00 40.98 15.61
C VAL A 437 3.96 42.01 15.02
N TYR A 438 4.47 42.91 15.86
CA TYR A 438 5.45 43.91 15.48
C TYR A 438 6.81 43.55 16.03
N ALA A 439 7.85 43.66 15.22
CA ALA A 439 9.22 43.41 15.63
C ALA A 439 10.18 44.43 15.03
N THR A 440 11.39 44.54 15.59
CA THR A 440 12.53 45.15 14.91
C THR A 440 13.53 44.06 14.52
N TYR A 441 14.29 44.26 13.45
CA TYR A 441 15.39 43.37 13.06
C TYR A 441 16.76 43.99 13.34
N ASP A 442 17.76 43.12 13.47
CA ASP A 442 19.18 43.50 13.50
C ASP A 442 19.81 43.34 12.10
N PRO A 443 20.19 44.45 11.42
CA PRO A 443 20.83 44.40 10.10
C PRO A 443 22.17 43.65 10.07
N GLU A 444 22.91 43.60 11.19
CA GLU A 444 24.21 42.94 11.25
C GLU A 444 24.09 41.41 11.35
N SER A 445 22.88 40.90 11.62
CA SER A 445 22.61 39.47 11.85
C SER A 445 22.27 38.65 10.59
N ARG A 446 22.54 39.19 9.38
CA ARG A 446 22.22 38.55 8.10
C ARG A 446 22.75 37.10 8.03
N GLY A 447 21.92 36.19 7.53
CA GLY A 447 22.18 34.75 7.51
C GLY A 447 21.90 34.05 8.85
N GLY A 448 21.36 34.74 9.85
CA GLY A 448 21.13 34.22 11.19
C GLY A 448 22.39 34.14 12.06
N ASN A 449 23.41 34.92 11.72
CA ASN A 449 24.67 35.00 12.45
C ASN A 449 24.57 35.99 13.62
N SER A 450 25.36 35.75 14.67
CA SER A 450 25.47 36.66 15.81
C SER A 450 26.87 37.29 15.81
N PRO A 451 27.06 38.44 15.14
CA PRO A 451 28.37 39.09 15.07
C PRO A 451 28.85 39.57 16.45
N ASP A 452 27.92 39.87 17.35
CA ASP A 452 28.12 40.30 18.73
C ASP A 452 28.18 39.14 19.76
N GLY A 453 28.00 37.90 19.32
CA GLY A 453 28.09 36.69 20.14
C GLY A 453 26.89 36.38 21.04
N ARG A 454 25.79 37.14 20.95
CA ARG A 454 24.55 36.88 21.71
C ARG A 454 23.88 35.56 21.31
N LYS A 455 23.44 34.81 22.32
CA LYS A 455 22.79 33.50 22.12
C LYS A 455 21.29 33.63 21.98
N VAL A 456 20.80 33.68 20.75
CA VAL A 456 19.37 33.56 20.43
C VAL A 456 18.94 32.09 20.50
N ARG A 457 17.92 31.79 21.31
CA ARG A 457 17.54 30.40 21.66
C ARG A 457 16.38 29.83 20.83
N GLY A 458 15.63 30.67 20.12
CA GLY A 458 14.49 30.29 19.30
C GLY A 458 14.75 30.56 17.83
N THR A 459 14.29 29.64 16.99
CA THR A 459 14.34 29.78 15.53
C THR A 459 12.95 29.48 14.98
N ILE A 460 12.43 30.35 14.11
CA ILE A 460 11.12 30.22 13.48
C ILE A 460 11.24 30.33 11.95
N HIS A 461 10.37 29.64 11.23
CA HIS A 461 10.25 29.77 9.78
C HIS A 461 9.24 30.87 9.43
N TRP A 462 9.30 31.34 8.19
CA TRP A 462 8.57 32.51 7.74
C TRP A 462 8.37 32.45 6.23
N VAL A 463 7.36 33.17 5.72
CA VAL A 463 7.12 33.37 4.28
C VAL A 463 6.83 34.85 4.04
N SER A 464 7.45 35.46 3.03
CA SER A 464 7.25 36.88 2.72
C SER A 464 5.83 37.15 2.19
N VAL A 465 5.10 38.10 2.81
CA VAL A 465 3.70 38.40 2.48
C VAL A 465 3.50 38.81 1.01
N PRO A 466 4.32 39.69 0.41
CA PRO A 466 4.11 40.13 -0.97
C PRO A 466 4.25 39.03 -2.02
N THR A 467 4.99 37.96 -1.72
CA THR A 467 5.30 36.88 -2.67
C THR A 467 4.71 35.53 -2.26
N ALA A 468 4.10 35.43 -1.08
CA ALA A 468 3.48 34.22 -0.56
C ALA A 468 2.42 33.70 -1.53
N LYS A 469 2.35 32.38 -1.66
CA LYS A 469 1.32 31.70 -2.44
C LYS A 469 0.33 31.02 -1.52
N LYS A 470 -0.95 31.12 -1.86
CA LYS A 470 -2.01 30.42 -1.12
C LYS A 470 -1.97 28.94 -1.45
N ALA A 471 -2.20 28.10 -0.45
CA ALA A 471 -2.33 26.66 -0.61
C ALA A 471 -3.36 26.09 0.37
N GLU A 472 -3.97 24.97 -0.02
CA GLU A 472 -4.77 24.13 0.86
C GLU A 472 -3.89 23.02 1.46
N ILE A 473 -3.97 22.80 2.78
CA ILE A 473 -3.18 21.78 3.48
C ILE A 473 -4.06 20.69 4.06
N ARG A 474 -3.81 19.49 3.55
CA ARG A 474 -4.24 18.13 3.87
C ARG A 474 -3.64 17.54 5.14
N LEU A 475 -4.12 17.81 6.35
CA LEU A 475 -3.59 17.15 7.55
C LEU A 475 -4.38 15.88 7.85
N TYR A 476 -3.73 14.74 7.76
CA TYR A 476 -4.39 13.46 7.99
C TYR A 476 -3.84 12.73 9.20
N GLU A 477 -4.74 12.18 10.01
CA GLU A 477 -4.48 11.26 11.11
C GLU A 477 -5.03 9.86 10.74
N ASN A 478 -4.84 8.89 11.63
CA ASN A 478 -5.39 7.55 11.43
C ASN A 478 -6.92 7.60 11.22
N ILE A 479 -7.44 6.81 10.27
CA ILE A 479 -8.88 6.72 9.98
C ILE A 479 -9.65 6.10 11.14
N VAL A 480 -9.00 5.27 11.96
CA VAL A 480 -9.58 4.73 13.19
C VAL A 480 -9.09 5.47 14.41
N ASP A 481 -9.94 5.59 15.43
CA ASP A 481 -9.55 6.10 16.73
C ASP A 481 -8.81 4.98 17.48
N GLU A 482 -7.48 5.12 17.58
CA GLU A 482 -6.56 4.10 18.07
C GLU A 482 -6.86 3.65 19.52
N GLU A 483 -7.45 4.53 20.33
CA GLU A 483 -7.80 4.22 21.73
C GLU A 483 -9.01 3.27 21.84
N LYS A 484 -9.85 3.24 20.80
CA LYS A 484 -11.10 2.46 20.75
C LYS A 484 -11.00 1.23 19.85
N GLY A 485 -9.89 1.07 19.12
CA GLY A 485 -9.69 -0.01 18.17
C GLY A 485 -10.45 0.17 16.86
N VAL A 486 -10.38 -0.84 16.00
CA VAL A 486 -10.87 -0.75 14.60
C VAL A 486 -12.39 -0.81 14.49
N TYR A 487 -13.04 -1.61 15.33
CA TYR A 487 -14.48 -1.91 15.21
C TYR A 487 -15.25 -1.46 16.45
N ASN A 488 -16.42 -0.89 16.21
CA ASN A 488 -17.43 -0.64 17.24
C ASN A 488 -18.09 -1.97 17.68
N GLU A 489 -18.87 -1.93 18.76
CA GLU A 489 -19.60 -3.10 19.29
C GLU A 489 -20.58 -3.72 18.27
N ASP A 490 -21.09 -2.93 17.33
CA ASP A 490 -21.99 -3.37 16.26
C ASP A 490 -21.25 -3.90 15.01
N GLY A 491 -19.92 -3.94 15.04
CA GLY A 491 -19.07 -4.37 13.92
C GLY A 491 -18.84 -3.32 12.83
N SER A 492 -19.35 -2.10 12.99
CA SER A 492 -19.00 -0.98 12.11
C SER A 492 -17.59 -0.46 12.40
N ILE A 493 -17.01 0.29 11.47
CA ILE A 493 -15.68 0.89 11.66
C ILE A 493 -15.81 2.05 12.65
N ASN A 494 -14.95 2.07 13.64
CA ASN A 494 -14.80 3.21 14.54
C ASN A 494 -13.97 4.31 13.86
N VAL A 495 -14.64 5.28 13.25
CA VAL A 495 -13.99 6.35 12.49
C VAL A 495 -13.50 7.47 13.41
N ASN A 496 -12.24 7.85 13.27
CA ASN A 496 -11.67 9.02 13.91
C ASN A 496 -12.22 10.31 13.25
N PRO A 497 -12.97 11.16 13.98
CA PRO A 497 -13.51 12.40 13.43
C PRO A 497 -12.43 13.41 13.05
N ASN A 498 -11.21 13.26 13.58
CA ASN A 498 -10.05 14.10 13.29
C ASN A 498 -9.11 13.46 12.26
N SER A 499 -9.53 12.39 11.57
CA SER A 499 -8.72 11.70 10.55
C SER A 499 -8.33 12.59 9.37
N LEU A 500 -9.06 13.67 9.13
CA LEU A 500 -8.75 14.70 8.14
C LEU A 500 -9.07 16.09 8.68
N THR A 501 -8.08 16.97 8.70
CA THR A 501 -8.22 18.40 8.93
C THR A 501 -7.75 19.14 7.68
N VAL A 502 -8.66 19.92 7.08
CA VAL A 502 -8.38 20.72 5.88
C VAL A 502 -8.14 22.18 6.28
N ILE A 503 -6.93 22.67 6.05
CA ILE A 503 -6.59 24.09 6.21
C ILE A 503 -6.72 24.74 4.83
N LYS A 504 -7.76 25.57 4.65
CA LYS A 504 -8.07 26.19 3.36
C LYS A 504 -7.15 27.35 2.99
N GLU A 505 -6.57 28.01 3.99
CA GLU A 505 -5.75 29.21 3.80
C GLU A 505 -4.40 29.07 4.52
N ALA A 506 -3.48 28.34 3.89
CA ALA A 506 -2.06 28.36 4.26
C ALA A 506 -1.27 29.22 3.26
N TYR A 507 -0.07 29.62 3.66
CA TYR A 507 0.84 30.42 2.83
C TYR A 507 2.18 29.72 2.66
N VAL A 508 2.62 29.53 1.42
CA VAL A 508 3.83 28.80 1.08
C VAL A 508 4.82 29.68 0.29
N GLU A 509 6.09 29.30 0.28
CA GLU A 509 7.10 29.97 -0.54
C GLU A 509 6.75 29.93 -2.05
N PRO A 510 7.04 30.99 -2.83
CA PRO A 510 6.70 31.04 -4.26
C PRO A 510 7.42 30.01 -5.13
N GLU A 511 8.57 29.48 -4.67
CA GLU A 511 9.31 28.44 -5.38
C GLU A 511 8.47 27.18 -5.63
N LEU A 512 7.48 26.92 -4.78
CA LEU A 512 6.61 25.75 -4.89
C LEU A 512 5.75 25.74 -6.17
N GLU A 513 5.54 26.89 -6.82
CA GLU A 513 4.79 26.96 -8.10
C GLU A 513 5.48 26.24 -9.26
N LYS A 514 6.79 25.98 -9.15
CA LYS A 514 7.57 25.31 -10.20
C LYS A 514 7.40 23.80 -10.22
N TYR A 515 6.87 23.23 -9.14
CA TYR A 515 6.73 21.80 -8.97
C TYR A 515 5.39 21.30 -9.54
N ASP A 516 5.29 20.00 -9.74
CA ASP A 516 4.08 19.36 -10.25
C ASP A 516 3.50 18.38 -9.22
N LYS A 517 2.36 17.80 -9.59
CA LYS A 517 1.68 16.74 -8.83
C LYS A 517 2.68 15.66 -8.40
N GLU A 518 2.46 15.13 -7.20
CA GLU A 518 3.28 14.07 -6.57
C GLU A 518 4.69 14.50 -6.12
N ASP A 519 5.18 15.67 -6.52
CA ASP A 519 6.39 16.25 -5.93
C ASP A 519 6.21 16.42 -4.42
N SER A 520 7.27 16.13 -3.67
CA SER A 520 7.23 16.11 -2.22
C SER A 520 8.34 16.94 -1.56
N PHE A 521 8.02 17.42 -0.36
CA PHE A 521 8.76 18.44 0.36
C PHE A 521 8.76 18.12 1.84
N GLN A 522 9.77 18.58 2.55
CA GLN A 522 9.68 18.74 4.00
C GLN A 522 9.22 20.17 4.29
N PHE A 523 8.01 20.35 4.82
CA PHE A 523 7.62 21.64 5.37
C PHE A 523 8.30 21.82 6.73
N MET A 524 9.11 22.87 6.82
CA MET A 524 10.00 23.13 7.96
C MET A 524 9.22 23.06 9.28
N ARG A 525 9.73 22.26 10.23
CA ARG A 525 9.16 22.04 11.57
C ARG A 525 7.77 21.37 11.62
N THR A 526 7.15 21.08 10.48
CA THR A 526 5.78 20.54 10.40
C THR A 526 5.77 19.06 10.04
N GLY A 527 6.25 18.70 8.85
CA GLY A 527 6.11 17.34 8.32
C GLY A 527 6.62 17.22 6.90
N TYR A 528 6.45 16.04 6.32
CA TYR A 528 6.61 15.83 4.88
C TYR A 528 5.26 15.93 4.19
N PHE A 529 5.25 16.53 3.01
CA PHE A 529 4.05 16.82 2.23
C PHE A 529 4.29 16.51 0.76
N CYS A 530 3.23 16.18 0.02
CA CYS A 530 3.26 16.10 -1.45
C CYS A 530 2.14 16.93 -2.06
N LEU A 531 2.33 17.41 -3.29
CA LEU A 531 1.24 17.97 -4.09
C LEU A 531 0.27 16.84 -4.47
N ASP A 532 -1.01 16.98 -4.09
CA ASP A 532 -2.04 15.97 -4.33
C ASP A 532 -2.23 15.73 -5.83
N SER A 533 -2.15 14.46 -6.25
CA SER A 533 -2.23 14.09 -7.67
C SER A 533 -3.62 14.30 -8.28
N LYS A 534 -4.67 14.30 -7.46
CA LYS A 534 -6.06 14.40 -7.91
C LYS A 534 -6.52 15.86 -7.99
N ASP A 535 -6.39 16.60 -6.90
CA ASP A 535 -7.05 17.88 -6.66
C ASP A 535 -6.14 19.10 -6.85
N SER A 536 -4.82 18.92 -6.91
CA SER A 536 -3.92 20.05 -7.19
C SER A 536 -4.04 20.53 -8.63
N THR A 537 -3.98 21.84 -8.82
CA THR A 537 -3.89 22.52 -10.12
C THR A 537 -2.84 23.62 -10.04
N LYS A 538 -2.49 24.27 -11.16
CA LYS A 538 -1.52 25.38 -11.14
C LYS A 538 -2.06 26.61 -10.40
N GLU A 539 -3.38 26.77 -10.33
CA GLU A 539 -4.07 27.86 -9.66
C GLU A 539 -4.43 27.53 -8.19
N HIS A 540 -4.55 26.25 -7.86
CA HIS A 540 -4.92 25.76 -6.53
C HIS A 540 -4.01 24.62 -6.09
N MET A 541 -2.97 24.95 -5.31
CA MET A 541 -2.06 23.96 -4.75
C MET A 541 -2.68 23.28 -3.53
N VAL A 542 -2.80 21.95 -3.59
CA VAL A 542 -3.31 21.12 -2.50
C VAL A 542 -2.18 20.23 -2.01
N PHE A 543 -1.75 20.38 -0.76
CA PHE A 543 -0.69 19.55 -0.19
C PHE A 543 -1.26 18.52 0.77
N ASN A 544 -0.97 17.24 0.52
CA ASN A 544 -1.23 16.17 1.46
C ASN A 544 -0.05 16.03 2.42
N ARG A 545 -0.29 16.02 3.73
CA ARG A 545 0.73 15.65 4.72
C ARG A 545 1.01 14.16 4.60
N ILE A 546 2.16 13.77 4.05
CA ILE A 546 2.64 12.39 4.00
C ILE A 546 2.73 11.85 5.43
N VAL A 547 3.58 12.49 6.24
CA VAL A 547 3.86 12.07 7.63
C VAL A 547 4.36 13.27 8.45
N SER A 548 4.09 13.28 9.76
CA SER A 548 4.60 14.32 10.68
C SER A 548 6.09 14.13 10.99
N LEU A 549 6.80 15.19 11.42
CA LEU A 549 8.22 15.08 11.79
C LEU A 549 8.48 14.30 13.08
N LYS A 550 7.52 14.25 14.01
CA LYS A 550 7.68 13.54 15.27
C LYS A 550 7.29 12.09 15.07
N SER A 551 8.21 11.19 15.39
CA SER A 551 7.93 9.77 15.47
C SER A 551 7.42 9.42 16.87
N SER A 552 6.30 8.70 16.96
CA SER A 552 5.92 7.94 18.17
C SER A 552 6.74 6.65 18.29
N TYR A 553 7.29 6.14 17.17
CA TYR A 553 8.09 4.92 17.10
C TYR A 553 9.56 5.18 17.47
N LYS A 554 10.11 4.32 18.32
CA LYS A 554 11.55 4.22 18.60
C LYS A 554 12.00 2.82 18.15
N PRO A 555 12.87 2.71 17.13
CA PRO A 555 13.52 1.44 16.83
C PRO A 555 14.27 0.97 18.09
N ASN A 556 14.10 -0.30 18.46
CA ASN A 556 14.85 -0.91 19.56
C ASN A 556 16.28 -1.20 19.13
#